data_AF-A0A2V8RGR2-F1
#
_entry.id   AF-A0A2V8RGR2-F1
#
_cell.length_a   1.000
_cell.length_b   1.000
_cell.length_c   1.000
_cell.angle_alpha   90.00
_cell.angle_beta   90.00
_cell.angle_gamma   90.00
#
_symmetry.space_group_name_H-M   'P 1'
#
loop_
_entity.id
_entity.type
_entity.pdbx_description
1 polymer ?
#
loop_
_entity_poly.entity_id
_entity_poly.type
_entity_poly.pdbx_seq_one_letter_code
_entity_poly.pdbx_strand_id
1 'polypeptide(L)'
;KTTILRWMMQRLDRTVMVAYIFNPRLSVPEFYQHLAALFDIQNWETKSDLLIELGKVLETRHSRGLRTVLIIDEAHGLSPYVLEEVRLLGNFESDTAKQLQIVLTGQPELRNVLNYPDLRQLK
;
A
#
# COMPACT_ATOMS: atom_id res chain seq x y z
N LYS A 1 -17.49 7.64 -8.57
CA LYS A 1 -16.21 7.81 -7.85
C LYS A 1 -15.08 6.92 -8.42
N THR A 2 -15.38 5.77 -9.01
CA THR A 2 -14.39 4.79 -9.54
C THR A 2 -13.75 5.13 -10.90
N THR A 3 -14.29 6.07 -11.67
CA THR A 3 -13.86 6.34 -13.06
C THR A 3 -12.56 7.15 -13.16
N ILE A 4 -12.33 8.11 -12.26
CA ILE A 4 -11.15 9.00 -12.30
C ILE A 4 -9.89 8.23 -11.89
N LEU A 5 -9.98 7.38 -10.85
CA LEU A 5 -8.86 6.53 -10.44
C LEU A 5 -8.47 5.54 -11.55
N ARG A 6 -9.44 4.88 -12.19
CA ARG A 6 -9.18 4.03 -13.37
C ARG A 6 -8.54 4.79 -14.52
N TRP A 7 -8.96 6.04 -14.77
CA TRP A 7 -8.42 6.85 -15.85
C TRP A 7 -7.01 7.39 -15.54
N MET A 8 -6.71 7.69 -14.27
CA MET A 8 -5.34 7.97 -13.82
C MET A 8 -4.45 6.72 -13.90
N MET A 9 -4.95 5.54 -13.51
CA MET A 9 -4.22 4.26 -13.67
C MET A 9 -3.92 3.94 -15.14
N GLN A 10 -4.76 4.35 -16.08
CA GLN A 10 -4.51 4.20 -17.52
C GLN A 10 -3.47 5.19 -18.09
N ARG A 11 -3.16 6.28 -17.36
CA ARG A 11 -2.15 7.30 -17.72
C ARG A 11 -0.90 7.24 -16.85
N LEU A 12 -0.91 6.45 -15.78
CA LEU A 12 0.29 6.04 -15.07
C LEU A 12 1.03 5.07 -15.98
N ASP A 13 2.26 5.44 -16.34
CA ASP A 13 3.13 4.63 -17.19
C ASP A 13 3.16 3.17 -16.72
N ARG A 14 3.46 2.25 -17.63
CA ARG A 14 3.69 0.81 -17.33
C ARG A 14 4.77 0.57 -16.25
N THR A 15 5.45 1.63 -15.83
CA THR A 15 6.45 1.67 -14.77
C THR A 15 5.86 1.69 -13.36
N VAL A 16 4.54 1.86 -13.21
CA VAL A 16 3.87 1.94 -11.91
C VAL A 16 3.08 0.66 -11.61
N MET A 17 3.52 -0.09 -10.59
CA MET A 17 2.72 -1.19 -10.05
C MET A 17 1.67 -0.60 -9.11
N VAL A 18 0.40 -0.76 -9.46
CA VAL A 18 -0.73 -0.31 -8.67
C VAL A 18 -1.40 -1.50 -8.00
N ALA A 19 -1.26 -1.57 -6.69
CA ALA A 19 -1.94 -2.56 -5.86
C ALA A 19 -3.24 -1.94 -5.34
N TYR A 20 -4.39 -2.58 -5.58
CA TYR A 20 -5.71 -2.07 -5.18
C TYR A 20 -6.33 -2.96 -4.11
N ILE A 21 -6.57 -2.41 -2.93
CA ILE A 21 -7.23 -3.11 -1.83
C ILE A 21 -8.64 -2.54 -1.65
N PHE A 22 -9.66 -3.38 -1.83
CA PHE A 22 -11.08 -3.04 -1.65
C PHE A 22 -11.73 -4.06 -0.73
N ASN A 23 -11.56 -3.88 0.58
CA ASN A 23 -12.37 -4.57 1.58
C ASN A 23 -12.23 -3.84 2.93
N PRO A 24 -13.29 -3.16 3.40
CA PRO A 24 -13.25 -2.41 4.65
C PRO A 24 -13.07 -3.31 5.88
N ARG A 25 -13.28 -4.64 5.79
CA ARG A 25 -13.20 -5.54 6.96
C ARG A 25 -12.00 -6.46 6.95
N LEU A 26 -10.90 -6.07 6.31
CA LEU A 26 -9.69 -6.87 6.35
C LEU A 26 -9.13 -6.93 7.77
N SER A 27 -8.84 -8.15 8.21
CA SER A 27 -7.91 -8.39 9.30
C SER A 27 -6.46 -8.19 8.83
N VAL A 28 -5.53 -8.05 9.77
CA VAL A 28 -4.10 -7.91 9.46
C VAL A 28 -3.57 -9.10 8.63
N PRO A 29 -3.88 -10.38 8.94
CA PRO A 29 -3.44 -11.49 8.11
C PRO A 29 -3.99 -11.45 6.68
N GLU A 30 -5.27 -11.12 6.50
CA GLU A 30 -5.88 -11.02 5.17
C GLU A 30 -5.25 -9.88 4.36
N PHE A 31 -4.96 -8.74 5.00
CA PHE A 31 -4.24 -7.64 4.37
C PHE A 31 -2.89 -8.10 3.79
N TYR A 32 -2.11 -8.85 4.56
CA TYR A 32 -0.84 -9.41 4.10
C TYR A 32 -1.00 -10.47 3.01
N GLN A 33 -2.04 -11.32 3.07
CA GLN A 33 -2.36 -12.26 2.00
C GLN A 33 -2.69 -11.55 0.68
N HIS A 34 -3.50 -10.50 0.74
CA HIS A 34 -3.78 -9.66 -0.42
C HIS A 34 -2.52 -9.00 -0.96
N LEU A 35 -1.66 -8.50 -0.08
CA LEU A 35 -0.40 -7.87 -0.48
C LEU A 35 0.52 -8.87 -1.18
N ALA A 36 0.73 -10.07 -0.60
CA ALA A 36 1.53 -11.11 -1.23
C ALA A 36 1.01 -11.46 -2.63
N ALA A 37 -0.31 -11.63 -2.78
CA ALA A 37 -0.93 -11.91 -4.08
C ALA A 37 -0.73 -10.77 -5.09
N LEU A 38 -0.78 -9.50 -4.65
CA LEU A 38 -0.59 -8.33 -5.52
C LEU A 38 0.85 -8.17 -6.02
N PHE A 39 1.82 -8.58 -5.21
CA PHE A 39 3.24 -8.52 -5.55
C PHE A 39 3.79 -9.84 -6.13
N ASP A 40 2.92 -10.83 -6.35
CA ASP A 40 3.27 -12.19 -6.79
C ASP A 40 4.33 -12.86 -5.90
N ILE A 41 4.25 -12.60 -4.59
CA ILE A 41 5.12 -13.19 -3.57
C ILE A 41 4.49 -14.51 -3.14
N GLN A 42 5.17 -15.61 -3.47
CA GLN A 42 4.77 -16.96 -3.13
C GLN A 42 5.63 -17.51 -1.98
N ASN A 43 5.13 -18.52 -1.28
CA ASN A 43 5.88 -19.28 -0.27
C ASN A 43 6.43 -18.45 0.90
N TRP A 44 5.55 -17.70 1.57
CA TRP A 44 5.85 -17.04 2.85
C TRP A 44 5.08 -17.74 3.98
N GLU A 45 5.73 -17.95 5.12
CA GLU A 45 5.12 -18.57 6.31
C GLU A 45 4.85 -17.53 7.40
N THR A 46 5.71 -16.51 7.48
CA THR A 46 5.58 -15.42 8.45
C THR A 46 5.45 -14.06 7.77
N LYS A 47 4.90 -13.09 8.53
CA LYS A 47 4.86 -11.68 8.10
C LYS A 47 6.26 -11.15 7.77
N SER A 48 7.28 -11.57 8.53
CA SER A 48 8.66 -11.15 8.31
C SER A 48 9.20 -11.61 6.96
N ASP A 49 8.93 -12.86 6.58
CA ASP A 49 9.36 -13.41 5.27
C ASP A 49 8.75 -12.61 4.13
N LEU A 50 7.44 -12.34 4.22
CA LEU A 50 6.73 -11.53 3.25
C LEU A 50 7.31 -10.12 3.14
N LEU A 51 7.60 -9.45 4.26
CA LEU A 51 8.19 -8.11 4.26
C LEU A 51 9.60 -8.08 3.65
N ILE A 52 10.40 -9.13 3.87
CA ILE A 52 11.72 -9.27 3.25
C ILE A 52 11.60 -9.42 1.73
N GLU A 53 10.73 -10.31 1.26
CA GLU A 53 10.52 -10.52 -0.18
C GLU A 53 9.91 -9.28 -0.83
N LEU A 54 8.98 -8.59 -0.15
CA LEU A 54 8.44 -7.32 -0.60
C LEU A 54 9.55 -6.29 -0.76
N GLY A 55 10.44 -6.16 0.21
CA GLY A 55 11.60 -5.27 0.14
C GLY A 55 12.46 -5.54 -1.10
N LYS A 56 12.78 -6.80 -1.39
CA LYS A 56 13.54 -7.20 -2.59
C LYS A 56 12.82 -6.83 -3.89
N VAL A 57 11.50 -7.05 -3.95
CA VAL A 57 10.68 -6.67 -5.11
C VAL A 57 10.71 -5.16 -5.31
N LEU A 58 10.52 -4.39 -4.24
CA LEU A 58 10.54 -2.92 -4.27
C LEU A 58 11.91 -2.37 -4.69
N GLU A 59 13.00 -2.93 -4.16
CA GLU A 59 14.37 -2.55 -4.52
C GLU A 59 14.70 -2.88 -5.98
N THR A 60 14.31 -4.07 -6.44
CA THR A 60 14.49 -4.49 -7.85
C THR A 60 13.72 -3.59 -8.81
N ARG A 61 12.52 -3.14 -8.43
CA ARG A 61 11.75 -2.17 -9.21
C ARG A 61 12.41 -0.80 -9.19
N HIS A 62 12.81 -0.33 -8.02
CA HIS A 62 13.44 0.97 -7.83
C HIS A 62 14.75 1.11 -8.62
N SER A 63 15.63 0.10 -8.58
CA SER A 63 16.88 0.07 -9.35
C SER A 63 16.66 0.13 -10.87
N ARG A 64 15.49 -0.26 -11.36
CA ARG A 64 15.07 -0.16 -12.77
C ARG A 64 14.36 1.17 -13.10
N GLY A 65 14.32 2.12 -12.16
CA GLY A 65 13.59 3.38 -12.28
C GLY A 65 12.07 3.22 -12.26
N LEU A 66 11.56 2.04 -11.86
CA LEU A 66 10.14 1.76 -11.76
C LEU A 66 9.63 2.22 -10.40
N ARG A 67 8.42 2.78 -10.39
CA ARG A 67 7.76 3.21 -9.15
C ARG A 67 6.74 2.16 -8.73
N THR A 68 6.47 2.12 -7.43
CA THR A 68 5.43 1.24 -6.87
C THR A 68 4.49 2.08 -6.05
N VAL A 69 3.19 1.98 -6.35
CA VAL A 69 2.14 2.74 -5.68
C VAL A 69 1.09 1.77 -5.13
N LEU A 70 0.91 1.72 -3.82
CA LEU A 70 -0.17 1.00 -3.16
C LEU A 70 -1.38 1.93 -3.01
N ILE A 71 -2.48 1.63 -3.68
CA ILE A 71 -3.74 2.39 -3.57
C ILE A 71 -4.73 1.60 -2.72
N ILE A 72 -5.20 2.22 -1.65
CA ILE A 72 -6.19 1.61 -0.76
C ILE A 72 -7.45 2.46 -0.83
N ASP A 73 -8.51 1.90 -1.41
CA ASP A 73 -9.81 2.57 -1.48
C ASP A 73 -10.69 2.20 -0.29
N GLU A 74 -11.64 3.09 0.03
CA GLU A 74 -12.48 2.99 1.22
C GLU A 74 -11.66 2.81 2.53
N ALA A 75 -10.49 3.43 2.63
CA ALA A 75 -9.55 3.27 3.75
C ALA A 75 -10.13 3.66 5.13
N HIS A 76 -11.21 4.44 5.16
CA HIS A 76 -11.96 4.76 6.39
C HIS A 76 -12.66 3.54 6.99
N GLY A 77 -12.90 2.50 6.21
CA GLY A 77 -13.45 1.25 6.68
C GLY A 77 -12.42 0.37 7.39
N LEU A 78 -11.12 0.55 7.11
CA LEU A 78 -10.07 -0.27 7.69
C LEU A 78 -10.00 -0.14 9.21
N SER A 79 -9.69 -1.25 9.88
CA SER A 79 -9.41 -1.21 11.31
C SER A 79 -8.14 -0.39 11.61
N PRO A 80 -8.05 0.24 12.80
CA PRO A 80 -6.84 0.95 13.22
C PRO A 80 -5.56 0.09 13.15
N TYR A 81 -5.68 -1.20 13.43
CA TYR A 81 -4.58 -2.15 13.32
C TYR A 81 -4.05 -2.28 11.89
N VAL A 82 -4.94 -2.38 10.89
CA VAL A 82 -4.50 -2.44 9.48
C VAL A 82 -3.94 -1.10 9.02
N LEU A 83 -4.49 0.03 9.48
CA LEU A 83 -3.93 1.35 9.16
C LEU A 83 -2.52 1.54 9.72
N GLU A 84 -2.23 1.00 10.90
CA GLU A 84 -0.88 1.00 11.45
C GLU A 84 0.07 0.12 10.62
N GLU A 85 -0.37 -1.04 10.16
CA GLU A 85 0.41 -1.88 9.25
C GLU A 85 0.70 -1.16 7.93
N VAL A 86 -0.30 -0.48 7.35
CA VAL A 86 -0.13 0.37 6.17
C VAL A 86 0.87 1.50 6.43
N ARG A 87 0.85 2.12 7.62
CA ARG A 87 1.84 3.13 8.02
C ARG A 87 3.25 2.54 8.05
N LEU A 88 3.42 1.35 8.63
CA LEU A 88 4.71 0.65 8.68
C LEU A 88 5.25 0.34 7.28
N LEU A 89 4.39 -0.07 6.34
CA LEU A 89 4.78 -0.26 4.94
C LEU A 89 5.21 1.06 4.27
N GLY A 90 4.63 2.20 4.69
CA GLY A 90 5.04 3.52 4.22
C GLY A 90 6.49 3.89 4.54
N ASN A 91 7.12 3.18 5.50
CA ASN A 91 8.53 3.33 5.84
C ASN A 91 9.48 2.55 4.92
N PHE A 92 8.99 1.84 3.90
CA PHE A 92 9.85 1.28 2.87
C PHE A 92 10.47 2.40 2.01
N GLU A 93 11.60 2.89 2.50
CA GLU A 93 12.43 3.91 1.88
C GLU A 93 13.82 3.33 1.62
N SER A 94 14.42 3.74 0.51
CA SER A 94 15.86 3.59 0.29
C SER A 94 16.56 4.90 0.63
N ASP A 95 17.89 4.88 0.76
CA ASP A 95 18.72 6.08 0.96
C ASP A 95 18.50 7.20 -0.08
N THR A 96 17.86 6.88 -1.21
CA THR A 96 17.71 7.81 -2.35
C THR A 96 16.27 8.15 -2.71
N ALA A 97 15.27 7.36 -2.32
CA ALA A 97 13.85 7.65 -2.53
C ALA A 97 12.92 6.67 -1.79
N LYS A 98 11.64 7.07 -1.60
CA LYS A 98 10.56 6.16 -1.19
C LYS A 98 10.39 5.05 -2.24
N GLN A 99 10.61 3.80 -1.84
CA GLN A 99 10.47 2.64 -2.72
C GLN A 99 9.00 2.23 -2.89
N LEU A 100 8.17 2.56 -1.90
CA LEU A 100 6.72 2.37 -1.91
C LEU A 100 5.99 3.68 -1.62
N GLN A 101 5.14 4.11 -2.55
CA GLN A 101 4.22 5.22 -2.34
C GLN A 101 2.83 4.68 -1.96
N ILE A 102 2.21 5.21 -0.93
CA ILE A 102 0.88 4.78 -0.49
C ILE A 102 -0.12 5.91 -0.74
N VAL A 103 -1.26 5.58 -1.35
CA VAL A 103 -2.37 6.51 -1.60
C VAL A 103 -3.62 5.95 -0.96
N LEU A 104 -4.19 6.69 0.00
CA LEU A 104 -5.40 6.31 0.70
C LEU A 104 -6.58 7.10 0.14
N THR A 105 -7.63 6.42 -0.28
CA THR A 105 -8.88 7.02 -0.76
C THR A 105 -10.05 6.53 0.08
N GLY A 106 -11.09 7.37 0.22
CA GLY A 106 -12.24 7.05 1.06
C GLY A 106 -13.20 8.22 1.23
N GLN A 107 -14.18 8.07 2.12
CA GLN A 107 -15.13 9.12 2.47
C GLN A 107 -14.46 10.24 3.30
N PRO A 108 -15.04 11.45 3.41
CA PRO A 108 -14.47 12.59 4.13
C PRO A 108 -14.01 12.27 5.57
N GLU A 109 -14.66 11.31 6.22
CA GLU A 109 -14.37 10.77 7.54
C GLU A 109 -12.97 10.16 7.64
N LEU A 110 -12.38 9.71 6.52
CA LEU A 110 -10.98 9.29 6.45
C LEU A 110 -10.04 10.38 6.96
N ARG A 111 -10.33 11.66 6.70
CA ARG A 111 -9.51 12.77 7.21
C ARG A 111 -9.49 12.83 8.73
N ASN A 112 -10.57 12.43 9.40
CA ASN A 112 -10.64 12.41 10.86
C ASN A 112 -9.77 11.27 11.42
N VAL A 113 -9.77 10.12 10.75
CA VAL A 113 -8.91 8.98 11.12
C VAL A 113 -7.42 9.30 10.85
N LEU A 114 -7.09 9.94 9.73
CA LEU A 114 -5.71 10.36 9.42
C LEU A 114 -5.19 11.49 10.32
N ASN A 115 -6.07 12.18 11.06
CA ASN A 115 -5.68 13.17 12.06
C ASN A 115 -5.31 12.55 13.42
N TYR A 116 -5.46 11.23 13.61
CA TYR A 116 -4.94 10.57 14.81
C TYR A 116 -3.42 10.78 14.91
N PRO A 117 -2.87 11.04 16.12
CA PRO A 117 -1.47 11.40 16.32
C PRO A 117 -0.49 10.46 15.63
N ASP A 118 -0.81 9.16 15.64
CA ASP A 118 0.01 8.06 15.15
C ASP A 118 -0.09 7.87 13.62
N LEU A 119 -1.12 8.41 12.98
CA LEU A 119 -1.39 8.27 11.54
C LEU A 119 -1.12 9.54 10.73
N ARG A 120 -0.69 10.64 11.40
CA ARG A 120 -0.40 11.93 10.74
C ARG A 120 0.62 11.84 9.61
N GLN A 121 1.51 10.86 9.63
CA GLN A 121 2.53 10.63 8.59
C GLN A 121 1.95 10.14 7.26
N LEU A 122 0.68 9.69 7.24
CA LEU A 122 -0.02 9.26 6.04
C LEU A 122 -0.78 10.40 5.33
N LYS A 123 -0.70 11.64 5.84
CA LYS A 123 -1.38 12.82 5.29
C LYS A 123 -0.53 13.54 4.23
#